data_AF-A0AA95LAN2-F1
#
_entry.id   AF-A0AA95LAN2-F1
#
_cell.length_a   1.000
_cell.length_b   1.000
_cell.length_c   1.000
_cell.angle_alpha   90.00
_cell.angle_beta   90.00
_cell.angle_gamma   90.00
#
_symmetry.space_group_name_H-M   'P 1'
#
loop_
_entity.id
_entity.type
_entity.pdbx_description
1 polymer ?
#
loop_
_entity_poly.entity_id
_entity_poly.type
_entity_poly.pdbx_seq_one_letter_code
_entity_poly.pdbx_strand_id
1 'polypeptide(L)' 'MRKVQPVSFSLTDPFESQLYKYAMDNGAFSKYIKRLIQRDMERGSRVVSTKKAPAHKMSMTQLSGIIIEP' A
#
# COMPACT_ATOMS: atom_id res chain seq x y z
N MET A 1 -10.66 -11.98 -6.15
CA MET A 1 -11.47 -10.77 -6.45
C MET A 1 -11.09 -9.64 -5.51
N ARG A 2 -11.04 -8.39 -5.99
CA ARG A 2 -10.82 -7.20 -5.13
C ARG A 2 -12.15 -6.48 -4.90
N LYS A 3 -12.40 -6.03 -3.67
CA LYS A 3 -13.53 -5.16 -3.32
C LYS A 3 -13.01 -3.76 -3.03
N VAL A 4 -13.72 -2.74 -3.50
CA VAL A 4 -13.40 -1.32 -3.26
C VAL A 4 -14.53 -0.71 -2.44
N GLN A 5 -14.17 0.08 -1.44
CA GLN A 5 -15.12 0.86 -0.64
C GLN A 5 -14.77 2.36 -0.82
N PRO A 6 -15.61 3.15 -1.50
CA PRO A 6 -15.38 4.57 -1.67
C PRO A 6 -15.64 5.35 -0.38
N VAL A 7 -14.92 6.45 -0.18
CA VAL A 7 -15.13 7.41 0.92
C VAL A 7 -15.17 8.80 0.30
N SER A 8 -16.22 9.56 0.58
CA SER A 8 -16.38 10.94 0.12
C SER A 8 -15.97 11.93 1.20
N PHE A 9 -15.48 13.10 0.76
CA PHE A 9 -15.25 14.26 1.62
C PHE A 9 -16.05 15.44 1.05
N SER A 10 -16.75 16.15 1.92
CA SER A 10 -17.37 17.43 1.64
C SER A 10 -16.31 18.53 1.71
N LEU A 11 -16.10 19.23 0.60
CA LEU A 11 -15.13 20.35 0.56
C LEU A 11 -15.71 21.65 1.09
N THR A 12 -17.04 21.73 1.29
CA THR A 12 -17.73 22.87 1.90
C THR A 12 -17.74 22.79 3.41
N ASP A 13 -17.62 21.59 3.97
CA ASP A 13 -17.43 21.40 5.41
C ASP A 13 -15.95 21.63 5.79
N PRO A 14 -15.63 22.58 6.68
CA PRO A 14 -14.25 22.88 7.03
C PRO A 14 -13.48 21.69 7.62
N PHE A 15 -14.16 20.84 8.40
CA PHE A 15 -13.56 19.70 9.07
C PHE A 15 -13.22 18.59 8.07
N GLU A 16 -14.17 18.20 7.21
CA GLU A 16 -13.93 17.21 6.16
C GLU A 16 -12.92 17.69 5.12
N SER A 17 -12.91 18.99 4.79
CA SER A 17 -11.88 19.60 3.93
C SER A 17 -10.48 19.48 4.54
N GLN A 18 -10.34 19.67 5.85
CA GLN A 18 -9.07 19.49 6.56
C GLN A 18 -8.63 18.02 6.59
N LEU A 19 -9.57 17.10 6.83
CA LEU A 19 -9.30 15.66 6.78
C LEU A 19 -8.81 15.22 5.40
N TYR A 20 -9.47 15.70 4.34
CA TYR A 20 -9.09 15.40 2.97
C TYR A 20 -7.65 15.84 2.68
N LYS A 21 -7.32 17.10 2.99
CA LYS A 21 -5.96 17.64 2.79
C LYS A 21 -4.91 16.79 3.52
N TYR A 22 -5.13 16.55 4.81
CA TYR A 22 -4.21 15.75 5.61
C TYR A 22 -4.03 14.32 5.06
N ALA A 23 -5.12 13.70 4.60
CA ALA A 23 -5.06 12.34 4.06
C ALA A 23 -4.32 12.26 2.72
N MET A 24 -4.36 13.32 1.89
CA MET A 24 -3.62 13.40 0.63
C MET A 24 -2.11 13.56 0.86
N ASP A 25 -1.69 14.25 1.91
CA ASP A 25 -0.26 14.42 2.25
C ASP A 25 0.41 13.10 2.69
N ASN A 26 -0.38 12.08 3.05
CA ASN A 26 0.12 10.77 3.48
C ASN A 26 0.34 9.77 2.32
N GLY A 27 0.33 10.26 1.08
CA GLY A 27 0.51 9.49 -0.14
C GLY A 27 -0.78 8.81 -0.60
N ALA A 28 -0.71 7.51 -0.97
CA ALA A 28 -1.89 6.80 -1.43
C ALA A 28 -2.92 6.62 -0.29
N PHE A 29 -4.06 7.30 -0.38
CA PHE A 29 -5.15 7.28 0.61
C PHE A 29 -5.52 5.86 1.09
N SER A 30 -5.71 4.92 0.16
CA SER A 30 -6.07 3.54 0.49
C SER A 30 -5.01 2.82 1.34
N LYS A 31 -3.73 3.18 1.19
CA LYS A 31 -2.63 2.65 2.01
C LYS A 31 -2.66 3.24 3.42
N TYR A 32 -2.97 4.53 3.53
CA TYR A 32 -3.11 5.23 4.81
C TYR A 32 -4.25 4.62 5.63
N ILE A 33 -5.45 4.52 5.06
CA ILE A 33 -6.62 3.95 5.73
C ILE A 33 -6.38 2.49 6.17
N LYS A 34 -5.77 1.65 5.32
CA LYS A 34 -5.44 0.26 5.69
C LYS A 34 -4.51 0.17 6.90
N ARG A 35 -3.55 1.10 7.05
CA ARG A 35 -2.64 1.12 8.21
C ARG A 35 -3.35 1.56 9.48
N LEU A 36 -4.31 2.48 9.38
CA LEU A 36 -5.13 2.87 10.52
C LEU A 36 -5.99 1.70 11.00
N ILE A 37 -6.70 1.04 10.08
CA ILE A 37 -7.51 -0.16 10.38
C ILE A 37 -6.63 -1.26 11.00
N GLN A 38 -5.45 -1.52 10.43
CA GLN A 38 -4.53 -2.51 10.97
C GLN A 38 -4.11 -2.17 12.41
N ARG A 39 -3.70 -0.92 12.67
CA ARG A 39 -3.29 -0.48 14.01
C ARG A 39 -4.44 -0.59 15.03
N ASP A 40 -5.65 -0.29 14.58
CA ASP A 40 -6.86 -0.41 15.40
C ASP A 40 -7.14 -1.88 15.75
N MET A 41 -7.03 -2.80 14.78
CA MET A 41 -7.12 -4.24 15.01
C MET A 41 -6.07 -4.75 16.00
N GLU A 42 -4.88 -4.17 16.01
CA GLU A 42 -3.76 -4.52 16.90
C GLU A 42 -3.83 -3.81 18.28
N ARG A 43 -4.94 -3.12 18.56
CA ARG A 43 -5.21 -2.36 19.80
C ARG A 43 -4.11 -1.34 20.14
N GLY A 44 -3.50 -0.73 19.12
CA GLY A 44 -2.45 0.28 19.30
C GLY A 44 -1.06 -0.28 19.65
N SER A 45 -0.87 -1.60 19.63
CA SER A 45 0.46 -2.20 19.75
C SER A 45 1.26 -1.81 18.50
N ARG A 46 2.29 -0.97 18.67
CA ARG A 46 3.12 -0.45 17.57
C ARG A 46 3.69 -1.65 16.79
N VAL A 47 3.17 -1.89 15.58
CA VAL A 47 3.75 -2.91 14.67
C VAL A 47 5.18 -2.50 14.37
N VAL A 48 6.11 -3.16 15.04
CA VAL A 48 7.48 -3.24 14.57
C VAL A 48 7.37 -3.94 13.22
N SER A 49 7.63 -3.22 12.14
CA SER A 49 7.55 -3.73 10.78
C SER A 49 8.40 -4.99 10.65
N THR A 50 7.79 -6.16 10.77
CA THR A 50 8.45 -7.43 10.51
C THR A 50 8.47 -7.63 9.01
N LYS A 51 9.54 -7.10 8.41
CA LYS A 51 10.14 -7.45 7.13
C LYS A 51 9.23 -7.31 5.89
N LYS A 52 9.76 -6.57 4.90
CA LYS A 52 9.28 -6.47 3.52
C LYS A 52 8.51 -7.71 3.07
N ALA A 53 7.30 -7.52 2.55
CA ALA A 53 6.59 -8.54 1.78
C ALA A 53 7.55 -9.17 0.76
N PRO A 54 7.53 -10.51 0.58
CA PRO A 54 8.46 -11.17 -0.32
C PRO A 54 8.32 -10.56 -1.71
N ALA A 55 9.42 -10.01 -2.22
CA ALA A 55 9.51 -9.61 -3.61
C ALA A 55 9.15 -10.82 -4.46
N HIS A 56 8.11 -10.69 -5.28
CA HIS A 56 7.76 -11.68 -6.28
C HIS A 56 8.96 -11.82 -7.22
N LYS A 57 9.77 -12.87 -7.04
CA LYS A 57 10.92 -13.14 -7.88
C LYS A 57 10.39 -13.55 -9.25
N MET A 58 10.51 -12.67 -10.25
CA MET A 58 10.36 -13.07 -11.65
C MET A 58 11.40 -14.15 -11.94
N SER A 59 10.95 -15.33 -12.37
CA SER A 59 11.81 -16.47 -12.68
C SER A 59 12.63 -16.18 -13.94
N MET A 60 13.95 -16.04 -13.78
CA MET A 60 14.92 -16.01 -14.88
C MET A 60 15.08 -17.42 -15.44
N THR A 61 14.22 -17.82 -16.36
CA THR A 61 14.36 -19.12 -17.04
C THR A 61 14.22 -18.98 -18.54
N GLN A 62 15.07 -18.16 -19.18
CA GLN A 62 15.42 -18.28 -20.60
C GLN A 62 16.82 -17.69 -20.86
N LEU A 63 17.87 -18.36 -20.40
CA LEU A 63 19.24 -18.15 -20.89
C LEU A 63 19.98 -19.50 -20.93
N SER A 64 19.83 -20.23 -22.03
CA SER A 64 20.91 -21.10 -22.56
C SER A 64 20.56 -21.49 -23.98
N GLY A 65 21.36 -21.02 -24.94
CA GLY A 65 21.11 -21.34 -26.34
C GLY A 65 21.99 -20.63 -27.35
N ILE A 66 23.24 -20.30 -27.05
CA ILE A 66 24.27 -20.13 -28.09
C ILE A 66 25.61 -20.63 -27.52
N ILE A 67 25.98 -21.84 -27.91
CA ILE A 67 27.36 -22.34 -27.82
C ILE A 67 28.09 -21.72 -29.01
N ILE A 68 29.14 -20.95 -28.76
CA ILE A 68 30.18 -20.67 -29.76
C ILE A 68 31.49 -21.13 -29.13
N GLU A 69 32.08 -22.15 -29.72
CA GLU A 69 33.47 -22.56 -29.53
C GLU A 69 34.14 -22.59 -30.91
N PRO A 70 35.48 -22.49 -30.97
CA PRO A 70 36.24 -21.42 -31.63
C PRO A 70 36.32 -21.48 -33.16
#